data_AF-A0A1D1VW34-F1
#
_entry.id   AF-A0A1D1VW34-F1
#
_cell.length_a   1.000
_cell.length_b   1.000
_cell.length_c   1.000
_cell.angle_alpha   90.00
_cell.angle_beta   90.00
_cell.angle_gamma   90.00
#
_symmetry.space_group_name_H-M   'P 1'
#
loop_
_entity.id
_entity.type
_entity.pdbx_description
1 polymer ?
#
loop_
_entity_poly.entity_id
_entity_poly.type
_entity_poly.pdbx_seq_one_letter_code
_entity_poly.pdbx_strand_id
1 'polypeptide(L)'
;MANVRHYRIILSRAHSPVYQSGEAVRGLVSFDVEDAQGIQALRVIVRGETEEIFNWSAGLLGSGSAPHAALLRPEHHSHPFVFTLPVKCPSTYTNENVRITYSIKAELYPTDGWQERKDFWLSLTVVSPIDINLSKYLAPVAVSDRTTSDCCAQPYKYTSLDIRCDRGVGSAAFLLSLLR
;
A
#
# COMPACT_ATOMS: atom_id res chain seq x y z
N MET A 1 -0.50 -30.36 -13.14
CA MET A 1 -0.04 -29.15 -12.41
C MET A 1 -0.37 -27.96 -13.28
N ALA A 2 -0.99 -26.91 -12.74
CA ALA A 2 -1.42 -25.73 -13.50
C ALA A 2 -0.18 -25.09 -14.12
N ASN A 3 -0.03 -25.23 -15.43
CA ASN A 3 1.22 -25.00 -16.13
C ASN A 3 1.35 -23.53 -16.55
N VAL A 4 1.27 -22.67 -15.54
CA VAL A 4 1.34 -21.21 -15.69
C VAL A 4 2.74 -20.73 -15.35
N ARG A 5 3.41 -20.08 -16.30
CA ARG A 5 4.76 -19.51 -16.17
C ARG A 5 4.73 -17.99 -16.30
N HIS A 6 5.83 -17.35 -15.91
CA HIS A 6 6.03 -15.89 -15.99
C HIS A 6 4.87 -15.06 -15.42
N TYR A 7 4.21 -15.55 -14.36
CA TYR A 7 3.12 -14.83 -13.72
C TYR A 7 3.63 -13.58 -13.01
N ARG A 8 3.22 -12.41 -13.49
CA ARG A 8 3.70 -11.12 -13.01
C ARG A 8 2.65 -10.02 -13.13
N ILE A 9 2.76 -9.06 -12.22
CA ILE A 9 2.03 -7.79 -12.31
C ILE A 9 2.98 -6.76 -12.92
N ILE A 10 2.55 -6.13 -14.00
CA ILE A 10 3.30 -5.09 -14.71
C ILE A 10 2.54 -3.78 -14.55
N LEU A 11 3.15 -2.79 -13.89
CA LEU A 11 2.58 -1.45 -13.82
C LEU A 11 2.97 -0.65 -15.05
N SER A 12 2.08 0.24 -15.51
CA SER A 12 2.35 1.08 -16.68
C SER A 12 3.57 1.99 -16.50
N ARG A 13 3.90 2.37 -15.25
CA ARG A 13 5.08 3.17 -14.92
C ARG A 13 6.25 2.25 -14.55
N ALA A 14 7.03 1.85 -15.55
CA ALA A 14 8.09 0.85 -15.41
C ALA A 14 9.37 1.34 -14.67
N HIS A 15 9.71 2.63 -14.76
CA HIS A 15 10.99 3.16 -14.28
C HIS A 15 10.99 3.71 -12.84
N SER A 16 9.83 3.97 -12.25
CA SER A 16 9.68 4.38 -10.85
C SER A 16 8.22 4.21 -10.42
N PRO A 17 7.84 3.13 -9.70
CA PRO A 17 6.45 2.85 -9.32
C PRO A 17 6.02 3.68 -8.09
N VAL A 18 6.29 4.98 -8.12
CA VAL A 18 5.86 5.93 -7.11
C VAL A 18 4.59 6.62 -7.59
N TYR A 19 3.55 6.56 -6.78
CA TYR A 19 2.23 7.12 -7.06
C TYR A 19 1.81 8.12 -5.99
N GLN A 20 1.01 9.11 -6.37
CA GLN A 20 0.46 10.09 -5.46
C GLN A 20 -0.94 9.70 -4.96
N SER A 21 -1.34 10.23 -3.81
CA SER A 21 -2.72 10.10 -3.36
C SER A 21 -3.70 10.70 -4.38
N GLY A 22 -4.81 10.02 -4.65
CA GLY A 22 -5.75 10.41 -5.72
C GLY A 22 -5.33 10.01 -7.14
N GLU A 23 -4.13 9.49 -7.36
CA GLU A 23 -3.66 9.09 -8.70
C GLU A 23 -4.30 7.76 -9.14
N ALA A 24 -4.54 7.63 -10.45
CA ALA A 24 -5.00 6.38 -11.06
C ALA A 24 -3.79 5.47 -11.36
N VAL A 25 -3.76 4.30 -10.74
CA VAL A 25 -2.76 3.26 -10.97
C VAL A 25 -3.26 2.33 -12.06
N ARG A 26 -2.45 2.13 -13.09
CA ARG A 26 -2.75 1.27 -14.23
C ARG A 26 -1.72 0.16 -14.33
N GLY A 27 -2.17 -1.03 -14.68
CA GLY A 27 -1.30 -2.17 -14.84
C GLY A 27 -1.95 -3.31 -15.62
N LEU A 28 -1.18 -4.39 -15.72
CA LEU A 28 -1.47 -5.58 -16.48
C LEU A 28 -1.10 -6.76 -15.59
N VAL A 29 -1.96 -7.77 -15.52
CA VAL A 29 -1.58 -9.09 -15.03
C VAL A 29 -1.22 -9.92 -16.25
N SER A 30 0.01 -10.43 -16.28
CA SER A 30 0.60 -11.12 -17.42
C SER A 30 1.10 -12.49 -16.99
N PHE A 31 0.75 -13.52 -17.76
CA PHE A 31 1.21 -14.90 -17.53
C PHE A 31 1.17 -15.73 -18.81
N ASP A 32 2.01 -16.74 -18.85
CA ASP A 32 2.06 -17.72 -19.93
C ASP A 32 1.36 -19.00 -19.50
N VAL A 33 0.55 -19.55 -20.39
CA VAL A 33 -0.10 -20.85 -20.22
C VAL A 33 0.57 -21.83 -21.17
N GLU A 34 1.17 -22.91 -20.66
CA GLU A 34 1.84 -23.90 -21.53
C GLU A 34 0.87 -24.92 -22.15
N ASP A 35 -0.22 -25.24 -21.43
CA ASP A 35 -1.22 -26.23 -21.82
C ASP A 35 -2.61 -25.66 -21.59
N ALA A 36 -3.59 -26.06 -22.42
CA ALA A 36 -4.94 -25.51 -22.33
C ALA A 36 -5.50 -25.76 -20.92
N GLN A 37 -5.85 -24.69 -20.22
CA GLN A 37 -6.19 -24.77 -18.79
C GLN A 37 -7.51 -24.06 -18.52
N GLY A 38 -8.41 -24.75 -17.81
CA GLY A 38 -9.62 -24.15 -17.29
C GLY A 38 -9.31 -23.20 -16.13
N ILE A 39 -9.70 -21.94 -16.24
CA ILE A 39 -9.56 -20.94 -15.18
C ILE A 39 -10.96 -20.53 -14.70
N GLN A 40 -11.19 -20.71 -13.40
CA GLN A 40 -12.43 -20.33 -12.77
C GLN A 40 -12.48 -18.83 -12.57
N ALA A 41 -11.39 -18.23 -12.09
CA ALA A 41 -11.32 -16.79 -11.87
C ALA A 41 -9.87 -16.26 -11.90
N LEU A 42 -9.72 -15.01 -12.34
CA LEU A 42 -8.54 -14.18 -12.11
C LEU A 42 -9.00 -12.95 -11.34
N ARG A 43 -8.42 -12.69 -10.16
CA ARG A 43 -8.76 -11.54 -9.32
C ARG A 43 -7.53 -10.70 -9.03
N VAL A 44 -7.70 -9.38 -9.02
CA VAL A 44 -6.72 -8.45 -8.50
C VAL A 44 -7.30 -7.79 -7.27
N ILE A 45 -6.53 -7.78 -6.19
CA ILE A 45 -6.88 -7.20 -4.90
C ILE A 45 -5.79 -6.19 -4.57
N VAL A 46 -6.17 -4.98 -4.22
CA VAL A 46 -5.27 -3.92 -3.80
C VAL A 46 -5.60 -3.56 -2.37
N ARG A 47 -4.58 -3.55 -1.52
CA ARG A 47 -4.68 -3.26 -0.09
C ARG A 47 -3.75 -2.11 0.27
N GLY A 48 -4.29 -1.10 0.93
CA GLY A 48 -3.51 -0.14 1.71
C GLY A 48 -3.28 -0.64 3.13
N GLU A 49 -2.54 0.12 3.94
CA GLU A 49 -2.42 -0.07 5.40
C GLU A 49 -3.77 -0.47 6.03
N THR A 50 -3.73 -1.28 7.11
CA THR A 50 -4.87 -1.87 7.86
C THR A 50 -6.19 -1.81 7.09
N GLU A 51 -6.66 -2.94 6.54
CA GLU A 51 -7.73 -3.12 5.51
C GLU A 51 -8.87 -2.07 5.47
N GLU A 52 -9.18 -1.42 6.59
CA GLU A 52 -9.97 -0.21 6.79
C GLU A 52 -9.60 1.00 5.90
N ILE A 53 -8.33 1.26 5.57
CA ILE A 53 -7.95 2.49 4.84
C ILE A 53 -8.26 2.36 3.34
N PHE A 54 -7.93 1.21 2.76
CA PHE A 54 -8.17 0.97 1.34
C PHE A 54 -8.19 -0.53 1.03
N ASN A 55 -9.33 -0.98 0.52
CA ASN A 55 -9.49 -2.31 -0.04
C ASN A 55 -10.24 -2.19 -1.36
N TRP A 56 -9.57 -2.55 -2.45
CA TRP A 56 -10.16 -2.59 -3.78
C TRP A 56 -9.96 -3.98 -4.37
N SER A 57 -10.97 -4.50 -5.08
CA SER A 57 -10.82 -5.77 -5.79
C SER A 57 -11.59 -5.77 -7.10
N ALA A 58 -11.04 -6.47 -8.09
CA ALA A 58 -11.67 -6.67 -9.38
C ALA A 58 -11.45 -8.10 -9.89
N GLY A 59 -12.51 -8.70 -10.44
CA GLY A 59 -12.39 -9.93 -11.23
C GLY A 59 -12.03 -9.57 -12.67
N LEU A 60 -10.88 -10.05 -13.14
CA LEU A 60 -10.39 -9.83 -14.52
C LEU A 60 -10.83 -10.95 -15.47
N LEU A 61 -11.01 -12.16 -14.94
CA LEU A 61 -11.57 -13.32 -15.64
C LEU A 61 -12.48 -14.10 -14.71
N GLY A 62 -13.49 -14.76 -15.27
CA GLY A 62 -14.46 -15.54 -14.50
C GLY A 62 -15.47 -14.64 -13.80
N SER A 63 -16.66 -14.54 -14.38
CA SER A 63 -17.78 -13.85 -13.73
C SER A 63 -18.42 -14.78 -12.71
N GLY A 64 -18.70 -14.29 -11.50
CA GLY A 64 -19.28 -15.04 -10.38
C GLY A 64 -20.68 -15.63 -10.60
N SER A 65 -21.15 -15.72 -11.84
CA SER A 65 -22.48 -16.23 -12.22
C SER A 65 -22.47 -17.20 -13.42
N ALA A 66 -21.32 -17.49 -14.04
CA ALA A 66 -21.27 -18.42 -15.18
C ALA A 66 -20.74 -19.80 -14.74
N PRO A 67 -21.46 -20.91 -15.03
CA PRO A 67 -20.99 -22.27 -14.75
C PRO A 67 -19.85 -22.72 -15.69
N HIS A 68 -19.40 -21.85 -16.60
CA HIS A 68 -18.35 -22.15 -17.55
C HIS A 68 -17.06 -21.45 -17.13
N ALA A 69 -16.14 -22.24 -16.60
CA ALA A 69 -14.73 -21.86 -16.51
C ALA A 69 -14.23 -21.36 -17.87
N ALA A 70 -13.45 -20.28 -17.84
CA ALA A 70 -12.80 -19.77 -19.04
C ALA A 70 -11.65 -20.73 -19.40
N LEU A 71 -11.76 -21.44 -20.52
CA LEU A 71 -10.67 -22.25 -21.04
C LEU A 71 -9.64 -21.32 -21.69
N LEU A 72 -8.46 -21.18 -21.08
CA LEU A 72 -7.36 -20.44 -21.65
C LEU A 72 -6.55 -21.31 -22.60
N ARG A 73 -6.19 -20.75 -23.75
CA ARG A 73 -5.33 -21.40 -24.73
C ARG A 73 -3.86 -21.36 -24.29
N PRO A 74 -3.03 -22.29 -24.80
CA PRO A 74 -1.58 -22.26 -24.62
C PRO A 74 -0.94 -21.03 -25.29
N GLU A 75 -0.97 -19.89 -24.63
CA GLU A 75 -0.43 -18.63 -25.14
C GLU A 75 -0.13 -17.65 -24.00
N HIS A 76 0.37 -16.47 -24.39
CA HIS A 76 0.57 -15.36 -23.49
C HIS A 76 -0.75 -14.64 -23.21
N HIS A 77 -1.17 -14.60 -21.95
CA HIS A 77 -2.38 -13.89 -21.53
C HIS A 77 -2.02 -12.61 -20.79
N SER A 78 -2.71 -11.53 -21.11
CA SER A 78 -2.53 -10.21 -20.50
C SER A 78 -3.87 -9.56 -20.21
N HIS A 79 -4.12 -9.25 -18.94
CA HIS A 79 -5.38 -8.68 -18.48
C HIS A 79 -5.13 -7.31 -17.82
N PRO A 80 -5.66 -6.21 -18.39
CA PRO A 80 -5.47 -4.89 -17.83
C PRO A 80 -6.32 -4.69 -16.58
N PHE A 81 -5.82 -3.88 -15.64
CA PHE A 81 -6.57 -3.39 -14.49
C PHE A 81 -6.26 -1.92 -14.22
N VAL A 82 -7.23 -1.22 -13.64
CA VAL A 82 -7.11 0.19 -13.24
C VAL A 82 -7.84 0.38 -11.92
N PHE A 83 -7.20 1.08 -10.99
CA PHE A 83 -7.81 1.54 -9.76
C PHE A 83 -7.31 2.95 -9.43
N THR A 84 -8.03 3.66 -8.56
CA THR A 84 -7.64 5.00 -8.11
C THR A 84 -7.31 4.96 -6.63
N LEU A 85 -6.16 5.52 -6.25
CA LEU A 85 -5.78 5.64 -4.84
C LEU A 85 -6.69 6.65 -4.15
N PRO A 86 -7.07 6.45 -2.88
CA PRO A 86 -7.80 7.46 -2.12
C PRO A 86 -7.04 8.78 -2.05
N VAL A 87 -7.75 9.91 -2.06
CA VAL A 87 -7.14 11.25 -1.98
C VAL A 87 -6.45 11.47 -0.63
N LYS A 88 -7.01 10.89 0.44
CA LYS A 88 -6.49 10.98 1.81
C LYS A 88 -5.81 9.68 2.23
N CYS A 89 -4.83 9.23 1.48
CA CYS A 89 -4.02 8.08 1.88
C CYS A 89 -2.62 8.55 2.38
N PRO A 90 -2.08 7.92 3.45
CA PRO A 90 -0.74 8.23 3.95
C PRO A 90 0.36 7.74 3.01
N SER A 91 1.54 8.38 3.09
CA SER A 91 2.72 7.93 2.37
C SER A 91 3.18 6.56 2.86
N THR A 92 3.71 5.73 1.96
CA THR A 92 4.41 4.50 2.33
C THR A 92 5.57 4.85 3.26
N TYR A 93 5.61 4.20 4.41
CA TYR A 93 6.59 4.44 5.45
C TYR A 93 6.85 3.16 6.22
N THR A 94 8.10 2.89 6.59
CA THR A 94 8.42 1.74 7.43
C THR A 94 9.53 2.14 8.39
N ASN A 95 9.26 1.98 9.69
CA ASN A 95 10.24 2.03 10.75
C ASN A 95 10.05 0.80 11.67
N GLU A 96 10.75 0.75 12.80
CA GLU A 96 10.69 -0.38 13.73
C GLU A 96 9.30 -0.60 14.38
N ASN A 97 8.52 0.48 14.56
CA ASN A 97 7.26 0.47 15.30
C ASN A 97 6.01 0.68 14.45
N VAL A 98 6.17 1.16 13.21
CA VAL A 98 5.11 1.62 12.30
C VAL A 98 5.43 1.17 10.88
N ARG A 99 4.44 0.56 10.23
CA ARG A 99 4.55 0.09 8.85
C ARG A 99 3.29 0.46 8.06
N ILE A 100 3.46 1.42 7.15
CA ILE A 100 2.47 1.85 6.16
C ILE A 100 2.89 1.27 4.81
N THR A 101 2.13 0.30 4.30
CA THR A 101 2.46 -0.41 3.05
C THR A 101 1.24 -0.56 2.18
N TYR A 102 1.46 -0.45 0.86
CA TYR A 102 0.44 -0.72 -0.14
C TYR A 102 0.88 -1.92 -0.97
N SER A 103 -0.04 -2.84 -1.23
CA SER A 103 0.24 -4.06 -1.97
C SER A 103 -0.85 -4.38 -2.98
N ILE A 104 -0.44 -4.94 -4.11
CA ILE A 104 -1.31 -5.48 -5.15
C ILE A 104 -1.10 -6.99 -5.14
N LYS A 105 -2.18 -7.73 -4.96
CA LYS A 105 -2.23 -9.18 -5.03
C LYS A 105 -3.00 -9.60 -6.27
N ALA A 106 -2.42 -10.44 -7.11
CA ALA A 106 -3.12 -11.10 -8.20
C ALA A 106 -3.32 -12.57 -7.84
N GLU A 107 -4.56 -13.04 -7.85
CA GLU A 107 -4.97 -14.41 -7.51
C GLU A 107 -5.55 -15.10 -8.74
N LEU A 108 -4.97 -16.25 -9.10
CA LEU A 108 -5.44 -17.10 -10.19
C LEU A 108 -6.03 -18.39 -9.61
N TYR A 109 -7.29 -18.65 -9.95
CA TYR A 109 -8.06 -19.81 -9.51
C TYR A 109 -8.25 -20.79 -10.68
N PRO A 110 -7.52 -21.92 -10.69
CA PRO A 110 -7.75 -22.99 -11.66
C PRO A 110 -9.10 -23.69 -11.43
N THR A 111 -9.66 -24.28 -12.47
CA THR A 111 -10.97 -24.95 -12.42
C THR A 111 -10.90 -26.35 -11.82
N ASP A 112 -9.78 -27.04 -12.03
CA ASP A 112 -9.67 -28.46 -11.72
C ASP A 112 -9.78 -28.76 -10.22
N GLY A 113 -9.74 -27.77 -9.32
CA GLY A 113 -9.90 -27.93 -7.87
C GLY A 113 -8.73 -28.66 -7.17
N TRP A 114 -7.98 -29.47 -7.91
CA TRP A 114 -6.76 -30.18 -7.50
C TRP A 114 -5.49 -29.35 -7.68
N GLN A 115 -5.60 -28.19 -8.33
CA GLN A 115 -4.47 -27.26 -8.51
C GLN A 115 -4.55 -26.16 -7.45
N GLU A 116 -3.43 -25.89 -6.79
CA GLU A 116 -3.34 -24.79 -5.83
C GLU A 116 -3.53 -23.43 -6.51
N ARG A 117 -4.14 -22.50 -5.76
CA ARG A 117 -4.27 -21.09 -6.16
C ARG A 117 -2.90 -20.48 -6.36
N LYS A 118 -2.69 -19.79 -7.49
CA LYS A 118 -1.44 -19.04 -7.72
C LYS A 118 -1.62 -17.58 -7.35
N ASP A 119 -0.77 -17.12 -6.45
CA ASP A 119 -0.76 -15.75 -5.95
C ASP A 119 0.53 -15.04 -6.36
N PHE A 120 0.42 -13.78 -6.77
CA PHE A 120 1.56 -12.90 -6.98
C PHE A 120 1.34 -11.58 -6.26
N TRP A 121 2.38 -11.09 -5.59
CA TRP A 121 2.33 -9.86 -4.80
C TRP A 121 3.28 -8.82 -5.37
N LEU A 122 2.83 -7.57 -5.44
CA LEU A 122 3.63 -6.42 -5.83
C LEU A 122 3.44 -5.30 -4.80
N SER A 123 4.54 -4.82 -4.23
CA SER A 123 4.53 -3.66 -3.34
C SER A 123 4.45 -2.36 -4.13
N LEU A 124 3.67 -1.42 -3.64
CA LEU A 124 3.45 -0.11 -4.23
C LEU A 124 4.01 0.99 -3.30
N THR A 125 4.73 1.95 -3.89
CA THR A 125 5.19 3.14 -3.16
C THR A 125 4.21 4.28 -3.41
N VAL A 126 3.60 4.77 -2.34
CA VAL A 126 2.64 5.88 -2.35
C VAL A 126 3.26 7.08 -1.63
N VAL A 127 3.10 8.27 -2.20
CA VAL A 127 3.53 9.53 -1.61
C VAL A 127 2.32 10.45 -1.48
N SER A 128 1.98 10.80 -0.24
CA SER A 128 0.98 11.80 0.07
C SER A 128 1.64 13.18 -0.01
N PRO A 129 1.26 14.05 -0.96
CA PRO A 129 1.79 15.40 -1.04
C PRO A 129 1.30 16.21 0.17
N ILE A 130 2.23 16.88 0.84
CA ILE A 130 1.93 17.80 1.93
C ILE A 130 2.15 19.21 1.41
N ASP A 131 1.09 20.03 1.39
CA ASP A 131 1.24 21.46 1.12
C ASP A 131 1.74 22.17 2.37
N ILE A 132 3.02 22.50 2.39
CA ILE A 132 3.70 23.19 3.48
C ILE A 132 3.25 24.64 3.66
N ASN A 133 2.53 25.21 2.69
CA ASN A 133 2.04 26.59 2.76
C ASN A 133 0.69 26.69 3.50
N LEU A 134 0.08 25.57 3.87
CA LEU A 134 -1.14 25.58 4.67
C LEU A 134 -0.88 26.22 6.04
N SER A 135 -1.77 27.13 6.45
CA SER A 135 -1.68 27.88 7.71
C SER A 135 -1.46 26.98 8.94
N LYS A 136 -2.03 25.77 8.95
CA LYS A 136 -1.85 24.77 10.02
C LYS A 136 -0.39 24.33 10.23
N TYR A 137 0.45 24.43 9.20
CA TYR A 137 1.87 24.07 9.26
C TYR A 137 2.78 25.27 9.51
N LEU A 138 2.29 26.47 9.19
CA LEU A 138 2.98 27.74 9.43
C LEU A 138 2.75 28.26 10.86
N ALA A 139 1.69 27.83 11.52
CA ALA A 139 1.40 28.18 12.90
C ALA A 139 2.47 27.60 13.85
N PRO A 140 2.80 28.32 14.94
CA PRO A 140 3.67 27.79 15.98
C PRO A 140 3.07 26.54 16.62
N VAL A 141 3.91 25.54 16.86
CA VAL A 141 3.53 24.30 17.55
C VAL A 141 4.11 24.34 18.96
N ALA A 142 3.25 24.14 19.95
CA ALA A 142 3.64 24.05 21.35
C ALA A 142 3.19 22.69 21.91
N VAL A 143 4.11 21.99 22.55
CA VAL A 143 3.84 20.76 23.30
C VAL A 143 4.27 20.99 24.73
N SER A 144 3.37 20.70 25.67
CA SER A 144 3.63 20.73 27.10
C SER A 144 3.41 19.31 27.62
N ASP A 145 4.38 18.79 28.36
CA ASP A 145 4.23 17.52 29.05
C ASP A 145 4.64 17.65 30.52
N ARG A 146 3.99 16.87 31.38
CA ARG A 146 4.25 16.86 32.82
C ARG A 146 4.40 15.42 33.29
N THR A 147 5.58 15.10 33.79
CA THR A 147 5.87 13.80 34.40
C THR A 147 6.08 13.96 35.89
N THR A 148 5.34 13.16 36.66
CA THR A 148 5.50 13.04 38.11
C THR A 148 6.74 12.21 38.41
N SER A 149 7.64 12.76 39.22
CA SER A 149 8.80 12.07 39.75
C SER A 149 8.58 11.84 41.24
N ASP A 150 8.15 10.63 41.60
CA ASP A 150 7.96 10.27 43.00
C ASP A 150 9.27 9.78 43.59
N CYS A 151 9.85 10.60 44.48
CA CYS A 151 10.96 10.22 45.34
C CYS A 151 10.48 10.26 46.80
N CYS A 152 10.91 9.31 47.62
CA CYS A 152 10.44 9.12 49.01
C CYS A 152 10.55 10.37 49.91
N ALA A 153 11.38 11.35 49.53
CA ALA A 153 11.56 12.61 50.28
C ALA A 153 10.74 13.79 49.74
N GLN A 154 10.13 13.68 48.55
CA GLN A 154 9.35 14.76 47.90
C GLN A 154 8.16 14.16 47.14
N PRO A 155 7.12 13.69 47.83
CA PRO A 155 5.87 13.33 47.16
C PRO A 155 5.32 14.57 46.44
N TYR A 156 4.75 14.39 45.24
CA TYR A 156 4.19 15.45 44.39
C TYR A 156 5.16 16.35 43.62
N LYS A 157 6.45 15.99 43.53
CA LYS A 157 7.36 16.70 42.62
C LYS A 157 7.05 16.31 41.18
N TYR A 158 6.80 17.31 40.34
CA TYR A 158 6.64 17.11 38.90
C TYR A 158 7.73 17.87 38.15
N THR A 159 8.15 17.28 37.04
CA THR A 159 8.95 17.98 36.03
C THR A 159 8.04 18.31 34.87
N SER A 160 8.01 19.59 34.48
CA SER A 160 7.28 20.05 33.31
C SER A 160 8.26 20.38 32.19
N LEU A 161 7.95 19.94 30.98
CA LEU A 161 8.67 20.26 29.77
C LEU A 161 7.73 21.03 28.84
N ASP A 162 8.10 22.27 28.51
CA ASP A 162 7.40 23.08 27.51
C ASP A 162 8.32 23.25 26.30
N ILE A 163 7.92 22.69 25.15
CA ILE A 163 8.62 22.85 23.88
C ILE A 163 7.78 23.74 22.97
N ARG A 164 8.41 24.75 22.38
CA ARG A 164 7.82 25.58 21.32
C ARG A 164 8.69 25.56 20.08
N CYS A 165 8.04 25.40 18.94
CA CYS A 165 8.64 25.56 17.63
C CYS A 165 7.86 26.64 16.87
N ASP A 166 8.57 27.56 16.23
CA ASP A 166 7.95 28.66 15.48
C ASP A 166 7.11 28.17 14.28
N ARG A 167 7.36 26.94 13.80
CA ARG A 167 6.62 26.27 12.72
C ARG A 167 6.50 24.78 12.98
N GLY A 168 5.43 24.17 12.48
CA GLY A 168 5.19 22.72 12.53
C GLY A 168 5.94 21.92 11.46
N VAL A 169 6.61 22.58 10.52
CA VAL A 169 7.40 21.95 9.44
C VAL A 169 8.80 22.54 9.42
N GLY A 170 9.80 21.68 9.56
CA GLY A 170 11.22 22.02 9.42
C GLY A 170 11.80 21.53 8.10
N SER A 171 12.82 22.23 7.59
CA SER A 171 13.68 21.68 6.53
C SER A 171 14.40 20.44 7.04
N ALA A 172 14.63 19.43 6.20
CA ALA A 172 15.37 18.20 6.56
C ALA A 172 16.76 18.50 7.16
N ALA A 173 17.37 19.64 6.83
CA ALA A 173 18.63 20.11 7.41
C ALA A 173 18.53 20.43 8.93
N PHE A 174 17.35 20.83 9.41
CA PHE A 174 17.13 21.22 10.81
C PHE A 174 16.93 20.03 11.75
N LEU A 175 16.37 18.92 11.24
CA LEU A 175 16.23 17.67 12.00
C LEU A 175 17.58 16.98 12.24
N LEU A 176 18.51 17.10 11.28
CA LEU A 176 19.86 16.53 11.40
C LEU A 176 20.75 17.30 12.38
N SER A 177 20.49 18.59 12.62
CA SER A 177 21.25 19.38 13.61
C SER A 177 20.82 19.15 15.06
N LEU A 178 19.65 18.56 15.30
CA LEU A 178 19.16 18.25 16.65
C LEU A 178 19.58 16.86 17.15
N LEU A 179 20.22 16.05 16.29
CA LEU A 179 20.73 14.71 16.61
C LEU A 179 22.25 14.70 16.89
N ARG A 180 22.84 15.86 17.21
CA ARG A 180 24.25 15.99 17.64
C ARG A 180 24.35 16.41 19.10
#